data_AF-A0A7C5TP97-F1
#
_entry.id   AF-A0A7C5TP97-F1
#
_cell.length_a   1.000
_cell.length_b   1.000
_cell.length_c   1.000
_cell.angle_alpha   90.00
_cell.angle_beta   90.00
_cell.angle_gamma   90.00
#
_symmetry.space_group_name_H-M   'P 1'
#
loop_
_entity.id
_entity.type
_entity.pdbx_description
1 polymer ?
#
loop_
_entity_poly.entity_id
_entity_poly.type
_entity_poly.pdbx_seq_one_letter_code
_entity_poly.pdbx_strand_id
1 'polypeptide(L)'
;MSDERIDTLLAAYKTGSTIKPFEVKGLAEARLLSSQLQERLVNLEGFGGYKISFTSFKSLKAFGLDEPEFALLSGSMVISGRAVQLKFPYTYAEAEIVVKARECDVSNYEECVEEMRLGLEIPATRFNAPLEALNAYQIIADALIAYKLVLGPELSRIPKKVALKVNDRKVGENVVFYVYGDVYSMLKWLSTRVGRFSGYVSTGAIVGPIMIKKHDVLEVETEEASFTATVV
;
A
#
# COMPACT_ATOMS: atom_id res chain seq x y z
N MET A 1 -13.04 -22.85 -10.04
CA MET A 1 -12.71 -22.37 -11.40
C MET A 1 -12.05 -21.01 -11.25
N SER A 2 -10.98 -20.74 -11.99
CA SER A 2 -10.34 -19.42 -12.02
C SER A 2 -11.30 -18.41 -12.65
N ASP A 3 -11.51 -17.25 -12.02
CA ASP A 3 -12.23 -16.14 -12.64
C ASP A 3 -11.32 -15.49 -13.70
N GLU A 4 -11.78 -15.39 -14.96
CA GLU A 4 -10.97 -14.87 -16.08
C GLU A 4 -10.46 -13.43 -15.83
N ARG A 5 -11.15 -12.66 -14.98
CA ARG A 5 -10.69 -11.32 -14.58
C ARG A 5 -9.39 -11.38 -13.79
N ILE A 6 -9.17 -12.44 -13.01
CA ILE A 6 -7.93 -12.64 -12.26
C ILE A 6 -6.78 -13.01 -13.18
N ASP A 7 -7.03 -13.87 -14.15
CA ASP A 7 -6.02 -14.21 -15.16
C ASP A 7 -5.63 -12.96 -15.96
N THR A 8 -6.61 -12.11 -16.26
CA THR A 8 -6.40 -10.82 -16.95
C THR A 8 -5.59 -9.83 -16.09
N LEU A 9 -5.95 -9.65 -14.82
CA LEU A 9 -5.20 -8.79 -13.88
C LEU A 9 -3.76 -9.27 -13.66
N LEU A 10 -3.57 -10.59 -13.53
CA LEU A 10 -2.25 -11.18 -13.36
C LEU A 10 -1.39 -11.02 -14.63
N ALA A 11 -1.98 -11.20 -15.81
CA ALA A 11 -1.29 -10.97 -17.08
C ALA A 11 -0.87 -9.50 -17.24
N ALA A 12 -1.77 -8.57 -16.89
CA ALA A 12 -1.47 -7.14 -16.87
C ALA A 12 -0.31 -6.81 -15.92
N TYR A 13 -0.34 -7.38 -14.71
CA TYR A 13 0.76 -7.24 -13.74
C TYR A 13 2.11 -7.72 -14.30
N LYS A 14 2.14 -8.92 -14.89
CA LYS A 14 3.37 -9.53 -15.42
C LYS A 14 3.98 -8.74 -16.56
N THR A 15 3.13 -8.26 -17.47
CA THR A 15 3.56 -7.59 -18.71
C THR A 15 3.72 -6.08 -18.57
N GLY A 16 3.18 -5.48 -17.50
CA GLY A 16 3.08 -4.02 -17.35
C GLY A 16 2.04 -3.39 -18.29
N SER A 17 1.13 -4.19 -18.88
CA SER A 17 0.02 -3.65 -19.66
C SER A 17 -1.10 -3.15 -18.76
N THR A 18 -2.01 -2.36 -19.31
CA THR A 18 -3.26 -1.99 -18.63
C THR A 18 -4.48 -2.62 -19.30
N ILE A 19 -5.56 -2.74 -18.55
CA ILE A 19 -6.84 -3.32 -19.00
C ILE A 19 -7.97 -2.34 -18.74
N LYS A 20 -9.10 -2.50 -19.43
CA LYS A 20 -10.29 -1.69 -19.14
C LYS A 20 -10.83 -2.02 -17.73
N PRO A 21 -11.23 -1.02 -16.92
CA PRO A 21 -12.01 -1.27 -15.73
C PRO A 21 -13.20 -2.16 -16.04
N PHE A 22 -13.36 -3.22 -15.25
CA PHE A 22 -14.53 -4.09 -15.30
C PHE A 22 -15.47 -3.79 -14.14
N GLU A 23 -16.72 -4.24 -14.28
CA GLU A 23 -17.71 -4.14 -13.22
C GLU A 23 -17.39 -5.09 -12.07
N VAL A 24 -17.58 -4.61 -10.84
CA VAL A 24 -17.50 -5.39 -9.59
C VAL A 24 -18.75 -5.07 -8.79
N LYS A 25 -19.59 -6.08 -8.55
CA LYS A 25 -20.98 -5.95 -8.06
C LYS A 25 -21.09 -5.66 -6.58
N GLY A 26 -20.00 -5.78 -5.83
CA GLY A 26 -19.99 -5.50 -4.40
C GLY A 26 -18.70 -5.89 -3.70
N LEU A 27 -18.65 -5.57 -2.40
CA LEU A 27 -17.46 -5.76 -1.57
C LEU A 27 -17.02 -7.23 -1.45
N ALA A 28 -17.98 -8.16 -1.34
CA ALA A 28 -17.67 -9.60 -1.26
C ALA A 28 -16.98 -10.11 -2.52
N GLU A 29 -17.44 -9.70 -3.70
CA GLU A 29 -16.82 -10.04 -4.97
C GLU A 29 -15.44 -9.39 -5.09
N ALA A 30 -15.32 -8.11 -4.73
CA ALA A 30 -14.05 -7.39 -4.76
C ALA A 30 -12.98 -8.08 -3.90
N ARG A 31 -13.32 -8.46 -2.66
CA ARG A 31 -12.43 -9.16 -1.73
C ARG A 31 -12.06 -10.56 -2.24
N LEU A 32 -13.01 -11.28 -2.85
CA LEU A 32 -12.72 -12.57 -3.48
C LEU A 32 -11.71 -12.44 -4.63
N LEU A 33 -11.92 -11.46 -5.51
CA LEU A 33 -11.01 -11.19 -6.62
C LEU A 33 -9.61 -10.79 -6.11
N SER A 34 -9.56 -9.87 -5.15
CA SER A 34 -8.33 -9.45 -4.47
C SER A 34 -7.55 -10.65 -3.92
N SER A 35 -8.24 -11.52 -3.17
CA SER A 35 -7.65 -12.71 -2.52
C SER A 35 -7.03 -13.67 -3.53
N GLN A 36 -7.72 -13.93 -4.65
CA GLN A 36 -7.20 -14.80 -5.71
C GLN A 36 -6.01 -14.19 -6.45
N LEU A 37 -6.02 -12.87 -6.69
CA LEU A 37 -4.89 -12.18 -7.32
C LEU A 37 -3.66 -12.19 -6.40
N GLN A 38 -3.82 -11.79 -5.14
CA GLN A 38 -2.71 -11.70 -4.20
C GLN A 38 -2.10 -13.07 -3.89
N GLU A 39 -2.90 -14.14 -3.79
CA GLU A 39 -2.41 -15.51 -3.62
C GLU A 39 -1.49 -15.91 -4.79
N ARG A 40 -1.89 -15.60 -6.03
CA ARG A 40 -1.07 -15.91 -7.22
C ARG A 40 0.20 -15.09 -7.30
N LEU A 41 0.17 -13.83 -6.89
CA LEU A 41 1.36 -12.98 -6.82
C LEU A 41 2.33 -13.47 -5.75
N VAL A 42 1.82 -13.85 -4.58
CA VAL A 42 2.62 -14.42 -3.49
C VAL A 42 3.20 -15.78 -3.87
N ASN A 43 2.43 -16.66 -4.51
CA ASN A 43 2.94 -17.95 -5.00
C ASN A 43 4.03 -17.77 -6.08
N LEU A 44 3.97 -16.70 -6.86
CA LEU A 44 4.94 -16.41 -7.91
C LEU A 44 6.23 -15.79 -7.39
N GLU A 45 6.14 -14.85 -6.45
CA GLU A 45 7.25 -13.97 -6.08
C GLU A 45 7.62 -14.06 -4.59
N GLY A 46 6.99 -14.97 -3.85
CA GLY A 46 7.09 -15.07 -2.40
C GLY A 46 6.22 -14.06 -1.68
N PHE A 47 6.08 -14.25 -0.37
CA PHE A 47 5.37 -13.33 0.51
C PHE A 47 6.32 -12.19 0.94
N GLY A 48 5.89 -10.93 0.76
CA GLY A 48 6.64 -9.74 1.15
C GLY A 48 6.09 -9.03 2.38
N GLY A 49 4.78 -9.06 2.57
CA GLY A 49 4.14 -8.33 3.66
C GLY A 49 2.67 -8.05 3.44
N TYR A 50 2.19 -7.00 4.11
CA TYR A 50 0.84 -6.48 4.04
C TYR A 50 0.88 -4.99 3.73
N LYS A 51 -0.21 -4.50 3.16
CA LYS A 51 -0.54 -3.08 3.21
C LYS A 51 -1.97 -2.88 3.69
N ILE A 52 -2.20 -1.75 4.33
CA ILE A 52 -3.49 -1.33 4.83
C ILE A 52 -3.88 -0.06 4.11
N SER A 53 -5.04 -0.06 3.44
CA SER A 53 -5.54 1.08 2.68
C SER A 53 -6.83 1.63 3.29
N PHE A 54 -7.21 2.84 2.88
CA PHE A 54 -8.38 3.55 3.40
C PHE A 54 -8.32 3.84 4.90
N THR A 55 -7.14 4.19 5.41
CA THR A 55 -6.86 4.32 6.84
C THR A 55 -7.26 5.65 7.46
N SER A 56 -7.89 6.56 6.71
CA SER A 56 -8.40 7.84 7.22
C SER A 56 -9.93 7.91 7.15
N PHE A 57 -10.56 8.67 8.05
CA PHE A 57 -12.00 8.96 7.97
C PHE A 57 -12.39 9.59 6.63
N LYS A 58 -11.51 10.41 6.05
CA LYS A 58 -11.72 11.04 4.73
C LYS A 58 -11.80 9.99 3.63
N SER A 59 -10.85 9.05 3.59
CA SER A 59 -10.82 7.98 2.58
C SER A 59 -12.00 7.02 2.73
N LEU A 60 -12.35 6.63 3.97
CA LEU A 60 -13.50 5.76 4.25
C LEU A 60 -14.80 6.38 3.73
N LYS A 61 -15.03 7.66 4.07
CA LYS A 61 -16.20 8.41 3.58
C LYS A 61 -16.20 8.56 2.06
N ALA A 62 -15.05 8.87 1.46
CA ALA A 62 -14.94 9.09 0.02
C ALA A 62 -15.26 7.82 -0.79
N PHE A 63 -14.92 6.65 -0.26
CA PHE A 63 -15.12 5.36 -0.91
C PHE A 63 -16.34 4.58 -0.40
N GLY A 64 -17.11 5.15 0.54
CA GLY A 64 -18.30 4.51 1.10
C GLY A 64 -17.98 3.21 1.85
N LEU A 65 -16.86 3.20 2.58
CA LEU A 65 -16.40 2.06 3.37
C LEU A 65 -16.54 2.37 4.87
N ASP A 66 -16.86 1.34 5.65
CA ASP A 66 -17.01 1.46 7.11
C ASP A 66 -15.72 1.15 7.88
N GLU A 67 -14.76 0.51 7.21
CA GLU A 67 -13.48 0.10 7.79
C GLU A 67 -12.36 0.08 6.72
N PRO A 68 -11.08 0.12 7.15
CA PRO A 68 -9.94 -0.07 6.25
C PRO A 68 -10.00 -1.41 5.51
N GLU A 69 -9.20 -1.54 4.47
CA GLU A 69 -8.99 -2.81 3.76
C GLU A 69 -7.51 -3.18 3.77
N PHE A 70 -7.19 -4.45 3.58
CA PHE A 70 -5.80 -4.92 3.47
C PHE A 70 -5.58 -5.75 2.21
N ALA A 71 -4.32 -5.83 1.78
CA ALA A 71 -3.89 -6.77 0.75
C ALA A 71 -2.49 -7.30 1.10
N LEU A 72 -2.14 -8.45 0.51
CA LEU A 72 -0.78 -8.97 0.61
C LEU A 72 0.14 -8.25 -0.39
N LEU A 73 1.37 -7.99 0.04
CA LEU A 73 2.48 -7.60 -0.82
C LEU A 73 3.27 -8.86 -1.18
N SER A 74 3.57 -9.05 -2.46
CA SER A 74 4.48 -10.10 -2.88
C SER A 74 5.95 -9.68 -2.67
N GLY A 75 6.86 -10.64 -2.67
CA GLY A 75 8.28 -10.40 -2.35
C GLY A 75 8.94 -9.36 -3.26
N SER A 76 8.57 -9.32 -4.54
CA SER A 76 9.12 -8.32 -5.48
C SER A 76 8.61 -6.89 -5.24
N MET A 77 7.50 -6.72 -4.52
CA MET A 77 6.91 -5.41 -4.24
C MET A 77 7.72 -4.67 -3.17
N VAL A 78 8.30 -5.38 -2.20
CA VAL A 78 9.09 -4.77 -1.12
C VAL A 78 10.52 -4.60 -1.59
N ILE A 79 10.99 -3.35 -1.66
CA ILE A 79 12.33 -3.03 -2.17
C ILE A 79 13.11 -2.15 -1.18
N SER A 80 14.41 -2.40 -1.08
CA SER A 80 15.35 -1.52 -0.34
C SER A 80 16.09 -0.55 -1.27
N GLY A 81 15.97 -0.73 -2.59
CA GLY A 81 16.58 0.14 -3.60
C GLY A 81 15.86 1.48 -3.71
N ARG A 82 16.61 2.54 -4.05
CA ARG A 82 16.07 3.90 -4.24
C ARG A 82 15.58 4.18 -5.66
N ALA A 83 15.79 3.28 -6.60
CA ALA A 83 15.29 3.40 -7.98
C ALA A 83 13.95 2.68 -8.11
N VAL A 84 12.89 3.41 -8.48
CA VAL A 84 11.53 2.89 -8.62
C VAL A 84 11.17 2.87 -10.09
N GLN A 85 11.12 1.67 -10.68
CA GLN A 85 10.65 1.51 -12.05
C GLN A 85 9.12 1.67 -12.10
N LEU A 86 8.61 2.46 -13.06
CA LEU A 86 7.17 2.48 -13.34
C LEU A 86 6.82 1.44 -14.41
N LYS A 87 5.80 0.61 -14.14
CA LYS A 87 5.19 -0.27 -15.15
C LYS A 87 3.85 0.24 -15.67
N PHE A 88 3.14 1.05 -14.90
CA PHE A 88 1.78 1.47 -15.23
C PHE A 88 1.71 2.99 -15.42
N PRO A 89 0.81 3.50 -16.28
CA PRO A 89 0.66 4.92 -16.51
C PRO A 89 0.02 5.67 -15.32
N TYR A 90 -0.84 4.98 -14.56
CA TYR A 90 -1.49 5.51 -13.38
C TYR A 90 -0.78 4.97 -12.15
N THR A 91 0.29 5.67 -11.75
CA THR A 91 1.09 5.36 -10.58
C THR A 91 1.20 6.57 -9.68
N TYR A 92 1.21 6.32 -8.38
CA TYR A 92 1.14 7.33 -7.34
C TYR A 92 2.26 7.13 -6.32
N ALA A 93 2.45 8.12 -5.47
CA ALA A 93 3.32 8.06 -4.31
C ALA A 93 2.51 8.35 -3.04
N GLU A 94 2.75 7.54 -2.02
CA GLU A 94 2.18 7.68 -0.68
C GLU A 94 3.30 7.55 0.36
N ALA A 95 3.38 8.53 1.26
CA ALA A 95 4.31 8.48 2.38
C ALA A 95 3.66 7.77 3.57
N GLU A 96 4.36 6.80 4.14
CA GLU A 96 3.83 5.88 5.16
C GLU A 96 4.83 5.59 6.29
N ILE A 97 4.34 4.98 7.36
CA ILE A 97 5.17 4.20 8.29
C ILE A 97 5.09 2.73 7.87
N VAL A 98 6.23 2.06 7.89
CA VAL A 98 6.34 0.63 7.64
C VAL A 98 6.86 -0.04 8.89
N VAL A 99 6.21 -1.11 9.33
CA VAL A 99 6.74 -1.93 10.42
C VAL A 99 7.18 -3.28 9.90
N LYS A 100 8.19 -3.86 10.52
CA LYS A 100 8.52 -5.28 10.38
C LYS A 100 8.00 -6.00 11.62
N ALA A 101 7.02 -6.87 11.43
CA ALA A 101 6.37 -7.60 12.51
C ALA A 101 6.77 -9.07 12.51
N ARG A 102 6.80 -9.68 13.69
CA ARG A 102 7.06 -11.11 13.88
C ARG A 102 6.06 -11.73 14.84
N GLU A 103 5.36 -12.75 14.35
CA GLU A 103 4.36 -13.53 15.10
C GLU A 103 3.36 -12.65 15.85
N CYS A 104 2.93 -11.58 15.17
CA CYS A 104 2.05 -10.56 15.70
C CYS A 104 0.60 -11.04 15.72
N ASP A 105 -0.10 -10.83 16.81
CA ASP A 105 -1.52 -11.10 16.98
C ASP A 105 -2.20 -10.04 17.88
N VAL A 106 -3.48 -10.24 18.19
CA VAL A 106 -4.28 -9.26 18.97
C VAL A 106 -3.76 -9.06 20.40
N SER A 107 -2.93 -9.97 20.92
CA SER A 107 -2.43 -9.96 22.30
C SER A 107 -1.05 -9.37 22.48
N ASN A 108 -0.26 -9.24 21.41
CA ASN A 108 1.14 -8.79 21.45
C ASN A 108 1.50 -7.75 20.36
N TYR A 109 0.51 -7.01 19.85
CA TYR A 109 0.67 -6.17 18.65
C TYR A 109 1.65 -4.99 18.82
N GLU A 110 2.04 -4.67 20.05
CA GLU A 110 3.07 -3.66 20.36
C GLU A 110 4.46 -4.31 20.43
N GLU A 111 4.57 -5.46 21.12
CA GLU A 111 5.84 -6.17 21.33
C GLU A 111 6.31 -6.96 20.09
N CYS A 112 5.39 -7.27 19.16
CA CYS A 112 5.69 -8.02 17.94
C CYS A 112 6.50 -7.21 16.90
N VAL A 113 6.66 -5.90 17.09
CA VAL A 113 7.32 -5.00 16.15
C VAL A 113 8.83 -5.07 16.34
N GLU A 114 9.54 -5.65 15.36
CA GLU A 114 11.00 -5.75 15.38
C GLU A 114 11.67 -4.46 14.90
N GLU A 115 11.06 -3.79 13.92
CA GLU A 115 11.61 -2.57 13.29
C GLU A 115 10.47 -1.63 12.87
N MET A 116 10.68 -0.32 13.00
CA MET A 116 9.81 0.71 12.43
C MET A 116 10.62 1.54 11.44
N ARG A 117 10.06 1.83 10.27
CA ARG A 117 10.76 2.52 9.18
C ARG A 117 9.88 3.59 8.56
N LEU A 118 10.53 4.62 8.03
CA LEU A 118 9.88 5.53 7.10
C LEU A 118 9.68 4.81 5.76
N GLY A 119 8.51 4.92 5.14
CA GLY A 119 8.17 4.21 3.92
C GLY A 119 7.65 5.13 2.82
N LEU A 120 7.79 4.64 1.59
CA LEU A 120 7.16 5.22 0.41
C LEU A 120 6.46 4.09 -0.33
N GLU A 121 5.13 4.03 -0.25
CA GLU A 121 4.33 3.17 -1.12
C GLU A 121 4.20 3.83 -2.49
N ILE A 122 4.25 3.01 -3.53
CA ILE A 122 4.05 3.38 -4.92
C ILE A 122 2.87 2.57 -5.43
N PRO A 123 1.62 3.02 -5.19
CA PRO A 123 0.44 2.34 -5.68
C PRO A 123 0.32 2.49 -7.20
N ALA A 124 -0.05 1.41 -7.89
CA ALA A 124 -0.27 1.43 -9.33
C ALA A 124 -1.40 0.49 -9.74
N THR A 125 -2.34 1.01 -10.51
CA THR A 125 -3.47 0.22 -11.00
C THR A 125 -3.16 -0.47 -12.31
N ARG A 126 -3.67 -1.69 -12.46
CA ARG A 126 -3.66 -2.42 -13.74
C ARG A 126 -4.77 -1.93 -14.66
N PHE A 127 -5.70 -1.12 -14.16
CA PHE A 127 -6.72 -0.50 -14.98
C PHE A 127 -6.17 0.69 -15.78
N ASN A 128 -6.68 0.90 -16.99
CA ASN A 128 -6.38 2.06 -17.80
C ASN A 128 -7.25 3.27 -17.41
N ALA A 129 -7.42 3.51 -16.11
CA ALA A 129 -8.16 4.62 -15.56
C ALA A 129 -7.43 5.21 -14.33
N PRO A 130 -7.47 6.53 -14.12
CA PRO A 130 -6.92 7.14 -12.91
C PRO A 130 -7.79 6.82 -11.69
N LEU A 131 -7.27 7.05 -10.47
CA LEU A 131 -7.93 6.62 -9.24
C LEU A 131 -9.29 7.28 -9.03
N GLU A 132 -9.46 8.53 -9.43
CA GLU A 132 -10.73 9.26 -9.35
C GLU A 132 -11.82 8.70 -10.27
N ALA A 133 -11.47 7.88 -11.24
CA ALA A 133 -12.41 7.20 -12.14
C ALA A 133 -12.74 5.77 -11.69
N LEU A 134 -12.07 5.27 -10.64
CA LEU A 134 -12.30 3.93 -10.09
C LEU A 134 -13.15 4.00 -8.83
N ASN A 135 -14.07 3.05 -8.67
CA ASN A 135 -14.78 2.88 -7.41
C ASN A 135 -13.99 2.01 -6.42
N ALA A 136 -14.44 1.97 -5.17
CA ALA A 136 -13.80 1.20 -4.11
C ALA A 136 -13.64 -0.29 -4.47
N TYR A 137 -14.67 -0.88 -5.08
CA TYR A 137 -14.68 -2.31 -5.41
C TYR A 137 -13.68 -2.67 -6.50
N GLN A 138 -13.48 -1.79 -7.48
CA GLN A 138 -12.44 -1.94 -8.49
C GLN A 138 -11.06 -1.82 -7.87
N ILE A 139 -10.82 -0.84 -7.02
CA ILE A 139 -9.55 -0.69 -6.30
C ILE A 139 -9.26 -1.96 -5.47
N ILE A 140 -10.24 -2.42 -4.69
CA ILE A 140 -10.11 -3.64 -3.87
C ILE A 140 -9.86 -4.87 -4.74
N ALA A 141 -10.64 -5.09 -5.81
CA ALA A 141 -10.45 -6.20 -6.74
C ALA A 141 -9.05 -6.20 -7.38
N ASP A 142 -8.49 -5.00 -7.59
CA ASP A 142 -7.11 -4.80 -8.03
C ASP A 142 -6.10 -4.88 -6.86
N ALA A 143 -6.33 -5.74 -5.87
CA ALA A 143 -5.49 -5.91 -4.68
C ALA A 143 -5.12 -4.58 -3.98
N LEU A 144 -6.07 -3.64 -3.92
CA LEU A 144 -5.87 -2.23 -3.54
C LEU A 144 -4.63 -1.61 -4.20
N ILE A 145 -4.51 -1.80 -5.52
CA ILE A 145 -3.50 -1.19 -6.39
C ILE A 145 -2.05 -1.41 -5.92
N ALA A 146 -1.77 -2.52 -5.22
CA ALA A 146 -0.44 -2.89 -4.73
C ALA A 146 0.60 -2.93 -5.84
N TYR A 147 1.74 -2.26 -5.67
CA TYR A 147 2.82 -2.32 -6.66
C TYR A 147 4.25 -2.27 -6.10
N LYS A 148 4.68 -1.18 -5.44
CA LYS A 148 5.98 -1.16 -4.75
C LYS A 148 5.88 -0.55 -3.36
N LEU A 149 6.67 -1.07 -2.44
CA LEU A 149 6.93 -0.50 -1.13
C LEU A 149 8.43 -0.28 -0.98
N VAL A 150 8.85 0.98 -0.93
CA VAL A 150 10.25 1.36 -0.74
C VAL A 150 10.53 1.49 0.75
N LEU A 151 11.43 0.65 1.25
CA LEU A 151 11.88 0.71 2.64
C LEU A 151 12.88 1.85 2.83
N GLY A 152 12.53 2.80 3.69
CA GLY A 152 13.38 3.88 4.13
C GLY A 152 14.22 3.54 5.37
N PRO A 153 14.81 4.58 5.99
CA PRO A 153 15.57 4.43 7.22
C PRO A 153 14.68 3.96 8.37
N GLU A 154 15.31 3.28 9.32
CA GLU A 154 14.69 2.92 10.59
C GLU A 154 14.42 4.17 11.44
N LEU A 155 13.34 4.12 12.22
CA LEU A 155 12.89 5.17 13.10
C LEU A 155 12.92 4.66 14.54
N SER A 156 13.42 5.47 15.47
CA SER A 156 13.43 5.11 16.89
C SER A 156 12.05 5.21 17.56
N ARG A 157 11.10 5.91 16.93
CA ARG A 157 9.74 6.13 17.42
C ARG A 157 8.77 6.50 16.30
N ILE A 158 7.47 6.44 16.58
CA ILE A 158 6.44 6.98 15.68
C ILE A 158 6.67 8.50 15.53
N PRO A 159 6.90 9.01 14.30
CA PRO A 159 7.11 10.43 14.09
C PRO A 159 5.79 11.18 14.27
N LYS A 160 5.87 12.44 14.67
CA LYS A 160 4.67 13.28 14.81
C LYS A 160 4.06 13.61 13.46
N LYS A 161 4.92 13.86 12.47
CA LYS A 161 4.50 14.25 11.13
C LYS A 161 5.36 13.56 10.08
N VAL A 162 4.75 13.36 8.92
CA VAL A 162 5.43 12.91 7.70
C VAL A 162 5.11 13.92 6.60
N ALA A 163 6.12 14.30 5.82
CA ALA A 163 5.96 15.09 4.62
C ALA A 163 6.48 14.34 3.40
N LEU A 164 5.87 14.66 2.26
CA LEU A 164 6.25 14.16 0.94
C LEU A 164 6.60 15.35 0.06
N LYS A 165 7.74 15.26 -0.63
CA LYS A 165 8.12 16.17 -1.71
C LYS A 165 8.24 15.43 -3.03
N VAL A 166 7.89 16.12 -4.11
CA VAL A 166 8.09 15.67 -5.49
C VAL A 166 8.88 16.76 -6.21
N ASN A 167 10.08 16.45 -6.69
CA ASN A 167 10.98 17.40 -7.35
C ASN A 167 11.20 18.68 -6.50
N ASP A 168 11.64 18.50 -5.25
CA ASP A 168 11.88 19.55 -4.24
C ASP A 168 10.65 20.35 -3.80
N ARG A 169 9.47 20.10 -4.39
CA ARG A 169 8.21 20.74 -3.99
C ARG A 169 7.51 19.86 -2.96
N LYS A 170 7.30 20.41 -1.76
CA LYS A 170 6.44 19.78 -0.75
C LYS A 170 5.00 19.70 -1.25
N VAL A 171 4.51 18.47 -1.45
CA VAL A 171 3.15 18.17 -1.93
C VAL A 171 2.18 17.94 -0.78
N GLY A 172 2.69 17.59 0.40
CA GLY A 172 1.89 17.51 1.62
C GLY A 172 2.73 17.24 2.86
N GLU A 173 2.11 17.48 4.00
CA GLU A 173 2.63 17.19 5.34
C GLU A 173 1.42 16.89 6.22
N ASN A 174 1.47 15.82 7.00
CA ASN A 174 0.36 15.45 7.86
C ASN A 174 0.84 14.78 9.15
N VAL A 175 -0.01 14.80 10.16
CA VAL A 175 0.21 14.08 11.42
C VAL A 175 0.02 12.59 11.19
N VAL A 176 0.84 11.76 11.84
CA VAL A 176 0.67 10.31 11.81
C VAL A 176 -0.55 9.94 12.65
N PHE A 177 -1.67 9.72 11.98
CA PHE A 177 -2.95 9.38 12.61
C PHE A 177 -3.82 8.59 11.63
N TYR A 178 -4.45 7.53 12.13
CA TYR A 178 -5.33 6.65 11.37
C TYR A 178 -6.71 6.56 12.03
N VAL A 179 -7.67 5.93 11.35
CA VAL A 179 -9.05 5.75 11.81
C VAL A 179 -9.14 5.11 13.20
N TYR A 180 -8.20 4.22 13.53
CA TYR A 180 -8.14 3.54 14.83
C TYR A 180 -7.09 4.12 15.79
N GLY A 181 -6.48 5.26 15.45
CA GLY A 181 -5.50 5.94 16.30
C GLY A 181 -4.10 5.93 15.69
N ASP A 182 -3.23 5.07 16.19
CA ASP A 182 -1.81 5.03 15.86
C ASP A 182 -1.39 3.78 15.06
N VAL A 183 -0.08 3.66 14.80
CA VAL A 183 0.52 2.53 14.07
C VAL A 183 0.16 1.19 14.71
N TYR A 184 0.28 1.06 16.04
CA TYR A 184 0.00 -0.19 16.76
C TYR A 184 -1.47 -0.58 16.68
N SER A 185 -2.37 0.41 16.76
CA SER A 185 -3.81 0.19 16.62
C SER A 185 -4.18 -0.36 15.24
N MET A 186 -3.44 0.03 14.20
CA MET A 186 -3.59 -0.56 12.86
C MET A 186 -3.09 -2.01 12.78
N LEU A 187 -2.02 -2.36 13.51
CA LEU A 187 -1.55 -3.75 13.60
C LEU A 187 -2.52 -4.64 14.36
N LYS A 188 -3.10 -4.12 15.45
CA LYS A 188 -4.20 -4.78 16.16
C LYS A 188 -5.40 -5.01 15.25
N TRP A 189 -5.78 -4.00 14.45
CA TRP A 189 -6.84 -4.19 13.48
C TRP A 189 -6.49 -5.28 12.46
N LEU A 190 -5.27 -5.27 11.90
CA LEU A 190 -4.83 -6.27 10.94
C LEU A 190 -4.88 -7.69 11.53
N SER A 191 -4.43 -7.90 12.77
CA SER A 191 -4.49 -9.22 13.42
C SER A 191 -5.91 -9.74 13.64
N THR A 192 -6.92 -8.87 13.78
CA THR A 192 -8.32 -9.33 13.79
C THR A 192 -8.80 -9.85 12.42
N ARG A 193 -8.11 -9.49 11.33
CA ARG A 193 -8.46 -9.88 9.95
C ARG A 193 -7.69 -11.09 9.46
N VAL A 194 -6.40 -11.15 9.75
CA VAL A 194 -5.52 -12.21 9.22
C VAL A 194 -5.09 -13.23 10.28
N GLY A 195 -5.47 -13.02 11.54
CA GLY A 195 -4.97 -13.81 12.66
C GLY A 195 -3.52 -13.45 12.98
N ARG A 196 -2.70 -14.46 13.26
CA ARG A 196 -1.28 -14.26 13.53
C ARG A 196 -0.51 -13.98 12.23
N PHE A 197 0.36 -12.98 12.23
CA PHE A 197 1.11 -12.57 11.03
C PHE A 197 2.57 -12.19 11.31
N SER A 198 3.39 -12.29 10.26
CA SER A 198 4.80 -11.87 10.22
C SER A 198 5.06 -11.15 8.89
N GLY A 199 6.10 -10.33 8.79
CA GLY A 199 6.51 -9.62 7.56
C GLY A 199 6.42 -8.10 7.67
N TYR A 200 6.67 -7.41 6.55
CA TYR A 200 6.51 -5.95 6.49
C TYR A 200 5.04 -5.56 6.45
N VAL A 201 4.65 -4.47 7.10
CA VAL A 201 3.30 -3.90 7.04
C VAL A 201 3.41 -2.43 6.70
N SER A 202 2.88 -2.05 5.55
CA SER A 202 2.59 -0.65 5.20
C SER A 202 1.32 -0.22 5.93
N THR A 203 1.43 0.72 6.87
CA THR A 203 0.34 1.02 7.81
C THR A 203 -0.72 1.96 7.23
N GLY A 204 -0.53 2.40 5.98
CA GLY A 204 -1.45 3.23 5.21
C GLY A 204 -0.97 4.67 5.05
N ALA A 205 -1.51 5.32 4.02
CA ALA A 205 -1.06 6.63 3.57
C ALA A 205 -1.27 7.73 4.61
N ILE A 206 -0.19 8.47 4.91
CA ILE A 206 -0.20 9.67 5.75
C ILE A 206 -0.28 10.92 4.87
N VAL A 207 0.48 10.90 3.76
CA VAL A 207 0.45 11.92 2.70
C VAL A 207 0.33 11.20 1.35
N GLY A 208 -0.60 11.64 0.52
CA GLY A 208 -0.89 11.04 -0.79
C GLY A 208 -2.34 10.54 -0.90
N PRO A 209 -2.69 9.87 -2.00
CA PRO A 209 -1.84 9.58 -3.16
C PRO A 209 -1.56 10.82 -4.02
N ILE A 210 -0.35 10.94 -4.54
CA ILE A 210 0.04 11.97 -5.54
C ILE A 210 0.50 11.26 -6.81
N MET A 211 -0.04 11.63 -7.97
CA MET A 211 0.38 11.04 -9.25
C MET A 211 1.83 11.39 -9.54
N ILE A 212 2.61 10.39 -9.95
CA ILE A 212 4.04 10.52 -10.27
C ILE A 212 4.33 10.08 -11.70
N LYS A 213 5.46 10.52 -12.23
CA LYS A 213 5.94 10.17 -13.57
C LYS A 213 7.44 9.84 -13.55
N LYS A 214 7.88 9.24 -14.66
CA LYS A 214 9.29 8.96 -14.90
C LYS A 214 10.15 10.21 -14.67
N HIS A 215 11.29 10.04 -14.01
CA HIS A 215 12.23 11.07 -13.60
C HIS A 215 11.81 11.96 -12.43
N ASP A 216 10.64 11.73 -11.82
CA ASP A 216 10.34 12.38 -10.55
C ASP A 216 11.29 11.92 -9.45
N VAL A 217 11.69 12.86 -8.59
CA VAL A 217 12.44 12.61 -7.37
C VAL A 217 11.48 12.75 -6.19
N LEU A 218 11.31 11.69 -5.43
CA LEU A 218 10.39 11.57 -4.31
C LEU A 218 11.20 11.63 -3.02
N GLU A 219 10.91 12.59 -2.15
CA GLU A 219 11.52 12.67 -0.82
C GLU A 219 10.45 12.51 0.26
N VAL A 220 10.68 11.60 1.19
CA VAL A 220 9.86 11.47 2.40
C VAL A 220 10.69 11.93 3.58
N GLU A 221 10.12 12.81 4.41
CA GLU A 221 10.80 13.42 5.56
C GLU A 221 9.94 13.38 6.83
N THR A 222 10.61 13.23 7.97
CA THR A 222 10.07 13.37 9.33
C THR A 222 10.96 14.31 10.14
N GLU A 223 10.68 14.50 11.42
CA GLU A 223 11.58 15.20 12.32
C GLU A 223 12.92 14.48 12.60
N GLU A 224 13.01 13.18 12.32
CA GLU A 224 14.16 12.33 12.67
C GLU A 224 14.96 11.88 11.45
N ALA A 225 14.29 11.66 10.31
CA ALA A 225 14.92 11.06 9.14
C ALA A 225 14.29 11.54 7.84
N SER A 226 15.06 11.47 6.76
CA SER A 226 14.54 11.60 5.41
C SER A 226 15.18 10.59 4.48
N PHE A 227 14.51 10.32 3.36
CA PHE A 227 15.14 9.61 2.24
C PHE A 227 14.54 10.01 0.91
N THR A 228 15.31 9.74 -0.14
CA THR A 228 14.92 10.00 -1.51
C THR A 228 14.81 8.70 -2.32
N ALA A 229 13.81 8.63 -3.18
CA ALA A 229 13.69 7.64 -4.23
C ALA A 229 13.55 8.35 -5.59
N THR A 230 14.16 7.79 -6.63
CA THR A 230 14.08 8.31 -8.00
C THR A 230 13.25 7.37 -8.85
N VAL A 231 12.30 7.94 -9.57
CA VAL A 231 11.46 7.20 -10.51
C VAL A 231 12.21 7.01 -11.83
N VAL A 232 12.44 5.75 -12.22
CA VAL A 232 13.26 5.35 -13.38
C VAL A 232 12.47 4.65 -14.48
#